data_AF-A0A9Q4BVP5-F1
#
_entry.id   AF-A0A9Q4BVP5-F1
#
_cell.length_a   1.000
_cell.length_b   1.000
_cell.length_c   1.000
_cell.angle_alpha   90.00
_cell.angle_beta   90.00
_cell.angle_gamma   90.00
#
_symmetry.space_group_name_H-M   'P 1'
#
loop_
_entity.id
_entity.type
_entity.pdbx_description
1 polymer ?
#
loop_
_entity_poly.entity_id
_entity_poly.type
_entity_poly.pdbx_seq_one_letter_code
_entity_poly.pdbx_strand_id
1 'polypeptide(L)'
;MKKKVFIAFILLFLAASAPAFCQTDEMPGINPQDLPSGEILRNDYFDGKSLWGYIDGGADVYLEYGFSRLRLQEVNYKNHHFKLEVYRMKDPQASFGIFSISRFKCSPADSLPGFNCISNYQTVAARDRYYISAINDNGTNEEIFLSKELVRIITGKIAQDSIEIPMLFQKDIFQPYRGELKLFHGKLGVQNGFPAWSDQFDRYGNFSMYILPIETSSGYAYIAKIKFSSAVDMKDFHEKAGFKNLPEALLSVSKNGILKAMRKTGDDELVYFETNYPSAEAGKFLKEID
;
A
#
# COMPACT_ATOMS: atom_id res chain seq x y z
N MET A 1 -36.22 -51.96 54.80
CA MET A 1 -36.74 -50.93 53.87
C MET A 1 -35.59 -50.05 53.40
N LYS A 2 -35.62 -49.66 52.12
CA LYS A 2 -34.48 -49.26 51.29
C LYS A 2 -33.92 -47.86 51.59
N LYS A 3 -32.60 -47.77 51.41
CA LYS A 3 -31.70 -46.60 51.45
C LYS A 3 -32.16 -45.45 50.53
N LYS A 4 -31.88 -44.21 50.93
CA LYS A 4 -31.54 -43.11 50.00
C LYS A 4 -30.34 -42.36 50.54
N VAL A 5 -29.17 -42.71 50.04
CA VAL A 5 -27.92 -41.94 50.18
C VAL A 5 -27.97 -40.86 49.12
N PHE A 6 -27.87 -39.59 49.54
CA PHE A 6 -27.80 -38.45 48.64
C PHE A 6 -26.33 -38.28 48.23
N ILE A 7 -25.97 -38.74 47.02
CA ILE A 7 -24.64 -38.53 46.43
C ILE A 7 -24.69 -37.19 45.70
N ALA A 8 -23.97 -36.20 46.23
CA ALA A 8 -23.71 -34.95 45.55
C ALA A 8 -22.67 -35.19 44.43
N PHE A 9 -23.08 -35.02 43.17
CA PHE A 9 -22.19 -35.00 42.02
C PHE A 9 -21.44 -33.66 42.00
N ILE A 10 -20.17 -33.67 42.40
CA ILE A 10 -19.24 -32.56 42.16
C ILE A 10 -18.81 -32.67 40.69
N LEU A 11 -19.36 -31.81 39.83
CA LEU A 11 -18.88 -31.59 38.48
C LEU A 11 -17.54 -30.84 38.56
N LEU A 12 -16.46 -31.61 38.48
CA LEU A 12 -15.11 -31.09 38.33
C LEU A 12 -14.99 -30.53 36.90
N PHE A 13 -15.20 -29.22 36.74
CA PHE A 13 -14.82 -28.51 35.52
C PHE A 13 -13.28 -28.52 35.44
N LEU A 14 -12.72 -29.51 34.74
CA LEU A 14 -11.37 -29.42 34.21
C LEU A 14 -11.36 -28.24 33.23
N ALA A 15 -10.92 -27.08 33.71
CA ALA A 15 -10.44 -26.02 32.85
C ALA A 15 -9.24 -26.57 32.09
N ALA A 16 -9.48 -27.05 30.87
CA ALA A 16 -8.44 -27.27 29.89
C ALA A 16 -7.81 -25.90 29.63
N SER A 17 -6.71 -25.63 30.31
CA SER A 17 -5.78 -24.56 29.96
C SER A 17 -5.21 -24.88 28.59
N ALA A 18 -5.94 -24.48 27.54
CA ALA A 18 -5.36 -24.33 26.23
C ALA A 18 -4.17 -23.37 26.42
N PRO A 19 -2.93 -23.75 26.05
CA PRO A 19 -1.87 -22.77 26.00
C PRO A 19 -2.36 -21.71 25.03
N ALA A 20 -2.62 -20.51 25.55
CA ALA A 20 -2.67 -19.34 24.71
C ALA A 20 -1.34 -19.36 23.95
N PHE A 21 -1.39 -19.72 22.67
CA PHE A 21 -0.29 -19.44 21.76
C PHE A 21 -0.10 -17.93 21.85
N CYS A 22 0.83 -17.52 22.70
CA CYS A 22 1.38 -16.19 22.69
C CYS A 22 2.05 -16.12 21.32
N GLN A 23 1.32 -15.68 20.31
CA GLN A 23 1.90 -15.36 19.01
C GLN A 23 2.90 -14.25 19.31
N THR A 24 4.17 -14.62 19.34
CA THR A 24 5.24 -13.65 19.35
C THR A 24 5.01 -12.74 18.15
N ASP A 25 4.93 -11.44 18.41
CA ASP A 25 4.80 -10.37 17.40
C ASP A 25 6.10 -10.27 16.58
N GLU A 26 6.49 -11.38 15.96
CA GLU A 26 7.77 -11.56 15.29
C GLU A 26 7.66 -10.98 13.87
N MET A 27 8.54 -10.02 13.58
CA MET A 27 8.65 -9.43 12.25
C MET A 27 9.20 -10.47 11.27
N PRO A 28 8.58 -10.66 10.09
CA PRO A 28 9.14 -11.52 9.07
C PRO A 28 10.51 -10.99 8.64
N GLY A 29 11.38 -11.91 8.22
CA GLY A 29 12.76 -11.60 7.86
C GLY A 29 13.51 -12.87 7.53
N ILE A 30 14.81 -12.75 7.30
CA ILE A 30 15.69 -13.88 7.02
C ILE A 30 16.22 -14.45 8.34
N ASN A 31 16.18 -15.77 8.44
CA ASN A 31 16.78 -16.56 9.52
C ASN A 31 18.00 -17.33 8.96
N PRO A 32 18.94 -17.76 9.81
CA PRO A 32 20.14 -18.47 9.34
C PRO A 32 19.85 -19.71 8.48
N GLN A 33 18.74 -20.40 8.72
CA GLN A 33 18.35 -21.59 7.96
C GLN A 33 17.87 -21.27 6.53
N ASP A 34 17.48 -20.02 6.26
CA ASP A 34 17.04 -19.60 4.94
C ASP A 34 18.20 -19.24 3.99
N LEU A 35 19.42 -19.13 4.53
CA LEU A 35 20.63 -18.78 3.78
C LEU A 35 21.64 -19.93 3.78
N PRO A 36 21.43 -21.01 3.00
CA PRO A 36 22.49 -21.97 2.75
C PRO A 36 23.72 -21.25 2.17
N SER A 37 24.84 -21.29 2.90
CA SER A 37 26.07 -20.59 2.54
C SER A 37 25.95 -19.06 2.50
N GLY A 38 25.09 -18.49 3.32
CA GLY A 38 25.05 -17.06 3.60
C GLY A 38 25.15 -16.75 5.10
N GLU A 39 25.27 -15.47 5.43
CA GLU A 39 25.40 -14.97 6.79
C GLU A 39 24.57 -13.70 6.98
N ILE A 40 24.02 -13.54 8.18
CA ILE A 40 23.36 -12.31 8.60
C ILE A 40 24.42 -11.49 9.33
N LEU A 41 24.83 -10.38 8.72
CA LEU A 41 25.84 -9.46 9.25
C LEU A 41 25.25 -8.54 10.32
N ARG A 42 24.00 -8.13 10.12
CA ARG A 42 23.29 -7.16 10.96
C ARG A 42 21.80 -7.49 11.03
N ASN A 43 21.18 -7.24 12.18
CA ASN A 43 19.74 -7.42 12.38
C ASN A 43 19.24 -6.42 13.43
N ASP A 44 18.75 -5.27 12.97
CA ASP A 44 18.30 -4.16 13.81
C ASP A 44 16.80 -3.96 13.71
N TYR A 45 16.24 -3.30 14.73
CA TYR A 45 14.84 -2.92 14.76
C TYR A 45 14.69 -1.42 15.03
N PHE A 46 13.78 -0.79 14.30
CA PHE A 46 13.39 0.61 14.50
C PHE A 46 11.89 0.69 14.75
N ASP A 47 11.46 1.57 15.64
CA ASP A 47 10.06 1.79 15.99
C ASP A 47 9.74 3.28 16.08
N GLY A 48 8.49 3.64 15.79
CA GLY A 48 7.98 5.00 15.87
C GLY A 48 8.99 6.07 15.43
N LYS A 49 9.53 6.81 16.40
CA LYS A 49 10.45 7.94 16.18
C LYS A 49 11.89 7.53 15.85
N SER A 50 12.34 6.32 16.16
CA SER A 50 13.72 5.91 15.84
C SER A 50 13.95 5.74 14.34
N LEU A 51 12.88 5.69 13.55
CA LEU A 51 12.93 5.67 12.08
C LEU A 51 13.62 6.92 11.49
N TRP A 52 13.46 8.11 12.09
CA TRP A 52 14.18 9.31 11.63
C TRP A 52 15.70 9.18 11.74
N GLY A 53 16.19 8.39 12.71
CA GLY A 53 17.61 8.10 12.83
C GLY A 53 18.14 7.17 11.74
N TYR A 54 17.25 6.51 10.99
CA TYR A 54 17.58 5.62 9.89
C TYR A 54 17.37 6.28 8.52
N ILE A 55 16.22 6.90 8.29
CA ILE A 55 15.84 7.55 7.02
C ILE A 55 15.45 9.01 7.25
N ASP A 56 16.46 9.86 7.40
CA ASP A 56 16.29 11.30 7.60
C ASP A 56 15.65 11.97 6.36
N GLY A 57 14.62 12.79 6.58
CA GLY A 57 13.79 13.40 5.53
C GLY A 57 12.80 12.46 4.82
N GLY A 58 12.96 11.13 4.96
CA GLY A 58 12.06 10.12 4.39
C GLY A 58 11.08 9.51 5.38
N ALA A 59 11.37 9.52 6.68
CA ALA A 59 10.54 8.83 7.69
C ALA A 59 9.10 9.38 7.78
N ASP A 60 8.89 10.68 7.50
CA ASP A 60 7.59 11.33 7.68
C ASP A 60 6.49 10.70 6.82
N VAL A 61 6.81 10.28 5.59
CA VAL A 61 5.82 9.60 4.74
C VAL A 61 5.48 8.22 5.30
N TYR A 62 6.43 7.47 5.85
CA TYR A 62 6.13 6.18 6.49
C TYR A 62 5.24 6.36 7.72
N LEU A 63 5.47 7.42 8.50
CA LEU A 63 4.66 7.76 9.67
C LEU A 63 3.23 8.20 9.30
N GLU A 64 3.06 8.96 8.21
CA GLU A 64 1.74 9.32 7.66
C GLU A 64 0.92 8.05 7.31
N TYR A 65 1.59 7.02 6.80
CA TYR A 65 0.97 5.73 6.48
C TYR A 65 0.83 4.82 7.72
N GLY A 66 1.19 5.28 8.92
CA GLY A 66 1.04 4.51 10.16
C GLY A 66 2.10 3.43 10.34
N PHE A 67 3.35 3.74 10.02
CA PHE A 67 4.50 2.90 10.36
C PHE A 67 4.49 2.48 11.83
N SER A 68 4.71 1.19 12.07
CA SER A 68 4.83 0.61 13.42
C SER A 68 6.27 0.21 13.75
N ARG A 69 6.91 -0.56 12.86
CA ARG A 69 8.23 -1.14 13.11
C ARG A 69 8.96 -1.45 11.80
N LEU A 70 10.28 -1.32 11.78
CA LEU A 70 11.17 -1.79 10.72
C LEU A 70 12.07 -2.89 11.30
N ARG A 71 12.25 -3.98 10.56
CA ARG A 71 13.37 -4.91 10.73
C ARG A 71 14.35 -4.68 9.59
N LEU A 72 15.56 -4.26 9.93
CA LEU A 72 16.67 -4.04 9.00
C LEU A 72 17.64 -5.21 9.12
N GLN A 73 17.95 -5.87 8.01
CA GLN A 73 18.99 -6.90 7.96
C GLN A 73 20.00 -6.58 6.87
N GLU A 74 21.28 -6.74 7.18
CA GLU A 74 22.34 -6.80 6.18
C GLU A 74 22.81 -8.25 6.11
N VAL A 75 22.86 -8.81 4.91
CA VAL A 75 23.20 -10.22 4.69
C VAL A 75 24.22 -10.36 3.57
N ASN A 76 25.13 -11.32 3.71
CA ASN A 76 25.90 -11.84 2.59
C ASN A 76 25.26 -13.15 2.14
N TYR A 77 24.90 -13.24 0.87
CA TYR A 77 24.30 -14.44 0.29
C TYR A 77 24.97 -14.75 -1.06
N LYS A 78 25.60 -15.93 -1.17
CA LYS A 78 26.37 -16.35 -2.35
C LYS A 78 27.40 -15.32 -2.82
N ASN A 79 28.16 -14.74 -1.88
CA ASN A 79 29.18 -13.70 -2.12
C ASN A 79 28.65 -12.32 -2.55
N HIS A 80 27.34 -12.08 -2.44
CA HIS A 80 26.73 -10.77 -2.68
C HIS A 80 26.17 -10.19 -1.39
N HIS A 81 26.32 -8.88 -1.23
CA HIS A 81 25.78 -8.15 -0.09
C HIS A 81 24.37 -7.62 -0.42
N PHE A 82 23.45 -7.76 0.53
CA PHE A 82 22.08 -7.26 0.43
C PHE A 82 21.65 -6.57 1.70
N LYS A 83 20.91 -5.48 1.52
CA LYS A 83 20.18 -4.82 2.60
C LYS A 83 18.69 -5.12 2.47
N LEU A 84 18.12 -5.69 3.52
CA LEU A 84 16.73 -6.11 3.59
C LEU A 84 16.01 -5.24 4.60
N GLU A 85 14.94 -4.58 4.16
CA GLU A 85 14.12 -3.72 4.98
C GLU A 85 12.69 -4.27 4.97
N VAL A 86 12.19 -4.62 6.15
CA VAL A 86 10.82 -5.10 6.34
C VAL A 86 10.09 -4.11 7.23
N TYR A 87 9.25 -3.27 6.63
CA TYR A 87 8.43 -2.29 7.32
C TYR A 87 7.06 -2.90 7.63
N ARG A 88 6.64 -2.84 8.89
CA ARG A 88 5.27 -3.12 9.32
C ARG A 88 4.48 -1.84 9.41
N MET A 89 3.42 -1.78 8.63
CA MET A 89 2.45 -0.68 8.60
C MET A 89 1.23 -1.01 9.47
N LYS A 90 0.37 -0.03 9.71
CA LYS A 90 -0.87 -0.20 10.51
C LYS A 90 -1.83 -1.25 9.93
N ASP A 91 -1.93 -1.32 8.60
CA ASP A 91 -2.88 -2.16 7.86
C ASP A 91 -2.35 -2.49 6.45
N PRO A 92 -2.97 -3.43 5.72
CA PRO A 92 -2.52 -3.84 4.38
C PRO A 92 -2.60 -2.74 3.34
N GLN A 93 -3.56 -1.82 3.48
CA GLN A 93 -3.69 -0.69 2.55
C GLN A 93 -2.49 0.26 2.71
N ALA A 94 -2.05 0.52 3.93
CA ALA A 94 -0.88 1.33 4.19
C ALA A 94 0.42 0.74 3.61
N SER A 95 0.60 -0.58 3.65
CA SER A 95 1.77 -1.24 3.03
C SER A 95 1.75 -1.10 1.50
N PHE A 96 0.58 -1.33 0.88
CA PHE A 96 0.38 -1.08 -0.54
C PHE A 96 0.63 0.38 -0.91
N GLY A 97 0.17 1.29 -0.05
CA GLY A 97 0.37 2.72 -0.16
C GLY A 97 1.84 3.09 -0.31
N ILE A 98 2.68 2.69 0.64
CA ILE A 98 4.14 2.88 0.57
C ILE A 98 4.72 2.20 -0.67
N PHE A 99 4.38 0.94 -0.94
CA PHE A 99 4.82 0.25 -2.15
C PHE A 99 4.51 1.04 -3.44
N SER A 100 3.31 1.60 -3.52
CA SER A 100 2.82 2.27 -4.72
C SER A 100 3.53 3.58 -5.03
N ILE A 101 4.10 4.24 -4.00
CA ILE A 101 4.83 5.51 -4.12
C ILE A 101 6.34 5.34 -4.12
N SER A 102 6.87 4.28 -3.51
CA SER A 102 8.31 4.02 -3.40
C SER A 102 8.90 3.31 -4.62
N ARG A 103 8.06 2.68 -5.45
CA ARG A 103 8.52 1.97 -6.65
C ARG A 103 8.85 2.95 -7.78
N PHE A 104 10.01 2.77 -8.41
CA PHE A 104 10.49 3.65 -9.49
C PHE A 104 11.12 2.85 -10.62
N LYS A 105 10.71 3.11 -11.87
CA LYS A 105 11.26 2.51 -13.10
C LYS A 105 11.54 1.01 -12.97
N CYS A 106 10.51 0.25 -12.60
CA CYS A 106 10.62 -1.16 -12.30
C CYS A 106 9.55 -1.96 -13.04
N SER A 107 9.80 -3.26 -13.17
CA SER A 107 8.87 -4.19 -13.81
C SER A 107 8.29 -5.14 -12.76
N PRO A 108 7.00 -5.53 -12.87
CA PRO A 108 6.48 -6.59 -12.03
C PRO A 108 7.25 -7.89 -12.26
N ALA A 109 7.37 -8.68 -11.21
CA ALA A 109 7.97 -10.00 -11.24
C ALA A 109 6.87 -11.06 -11.22
N ASP A 110 6.65 -11.71 -12.37
CA ASP A 110 5.66 -12.79 -12.47
C ASP A 110 5.89 -13.94 -11.47
N SER A 111 7.14 -14.08 -11.01
CA SER A 111 7.56 -15.12 -10.08
C SER A 111 7.35 -14.81 -8.59
N LEU A 112 6.87 -13.61 -8.24
CA LEU A 112 6.58 -13.21 -6.85
C LEU A 112 5.07 -13.00 -6.66
N PRO A 113 4.47 -13.53 -5.58
CA PRO A 113 3.05 -13.30 -5.30
C PRO A 113 2.82 -11.87 -4.78
N GLY A 114 1.58 -11.39 -4.91
CA GLY A 114 1.17 -10.08 -4.43
C GLY A 114 1.76 -8.92 -5.23
N PHE A 115 1.69 -7.71 -4.66
CA PHE A 115 2.25 -6.50 -5.28
C PHE A 115 3.77 -6.53 -5.19
N ASN A 116 4.44 -6.45 -6.32
CA ASN A 116 5.90 -6.49 -6.36
C ASN A 116 6.45 -5.70 -7.56
N CYS A 117 7.70 -5.27 -7.45
CA CYS A 117 8.40 -4.56 -8.50
C CYS A 117 9.91 -4.80 -8.41
N ILE A 118 10.57 -4.95 -9.55
CA ILE A 118 12.02 -5.16 -9.64
C ILE A 118 12.65 -4.07 -10.51
N SER A 119 13.66 -3.42 -9.96
CA SER A 119 14.66 -2.64 -10.70
C SER A 119 16.01 -3.36 -10.62
N ASN A 120 17.05 -2.80 -11.25
CA ASN A 120 18.39 -3.39 -11.17
C ASN A 120 18.88 -3.48 -9.71
N TYR A 121 18.67 -2.44 -8.91
CA TYR A 121 19.25 -2.32 -7.57
C TYR A 121 18.30 -2.67 -6.43
N GLN A 122 17.01 -2.87 -6.73
CA GLN A 122 15.99 -3.03 -5.70
C GLN A 122 14.87 -3.95 -6.15
N THR A 123 14.51 -4.92 -5.31
CA THR A 123 13.29 -5.71 -5.41
C THR A 123 12.39 -5.35 -4.24
N VAL A 124 11.18 -4.86 -4.54
CA VAL A 124 10.20 -4.44 -3.53
C VAL A 124 8.93 -5.28 -3.62
N ALA A 125 8.26 -5.47 -2.48
CA ALA A 125 6.95 -6.11 -2.41
C ALA A 125 6.08 -5.52 -1.31
N ALA A 126 4.76 -5.59 -1.49
CA ALA A 126 3.78 -5.39 -0.42
C ALA A 126 2.92 -6.65 -0.29
N ARG A 127 2.82 -7.14 0.95
CA ARG A 127 2.02 -8.32 1.31
C ARG A 127 1.51 -8.18 2.74
N ASP A 128 0.20 -8.28 2.92
CA ASP A 128 -0.48 -7.93 4.18
C ASP A 128 0.04 -6.58 4.71
N ARG A 129 0.34 -6.46 6.00
CA ARG A 129 0.79 -5.21 6.61
C ARG A 129 2.26 -4.88 6.36
N TYR A 130 2.95 -5.63 5.48
CA TYR A 130 4.39 -5.52 5.30
C TYR A 130 4.75 -4.93 3.94
N TYR A 131 5.57 -3.87 3.97
CA TYR A 131 6.33 -3.41 2.82
C TYR A 131 7.77 -3.92 2.95
N ILE A 132 8.26 -4.57 1.91
CA ILE A 132 9.54 -5.28 1.89
C ILE A 132 10.39 -4.68 0.78
N SER A 133 11.65 -4.40 1.09
CA SER A 133 12.64 -3.90 0.14
C SER A 133 13.94 -4.69 0.30
N ALA A 134 14.40 -5.31 -0.78
CA ALA A 134 15.72 -5.91 -0.89
C ALA A 134 16.57 -5.06 -1.84
N ILE A 135 17.64 -4.49 -1.32
CA ILE A 135 18.57 -3.61 -2.03
C ILE A 135 19.88 -4.37 -2.25
N ASN A 136 20.41 -4.29 -3.47
CA ASN A 136 21.71 -4.84 -3.85
C ASN A 136 22.65 -3.72 -4.36
N ASP A 137 23.94 -4.00 -4.41
CA ASP A 137 24.95 -2.98 -4.64
C ASP A 137 25.24 -2.73 -6.14
N ASN A 138 25.23 -3.76 -6.99
CA ASN A 138 25.77 -3.65 -8.36
C ASN A 138 24.74 -3.83 -9.48
N GLY A 139 23.52 -4.26 -9.17
CA GLY A 139 22.45 -4.44 -10.14
C GLY A 139 22.71 -5.49 -11.21
N THR A 140 23.56 -6.47 -10.90
CA THR A 140 23.86 -7.58 -11.81
C THR A 140 22.67 -8.54 -11.93
N ASN A 141 22.59 -9.31 -13.02
CA ASN A 141 21.53 -10.31 -13.20
C ASN A 141 21.49 -11.34 -12.05
N GLU A 142 22.66 -11.69 -11.51
CA GLU A 142 22.77 -12.59 -10.36
C GLU A 142 22.19 -11.94 -9.08
N GLU A 143 22.57 -10.71 -8.76
CA GLU A 143 22.02 -9.99 -7.61
C GLU A 143 20.52 -9.73 -7.73
N ILE A 144 20.02 -9.44 -8.93
CA ILE A 144 18.58 -9.32 -9.18
C ILE A 144 17.89 -10.66 -8.89
N PHE A 145 18.45 -11.78 -9.38
CA PHE A 145 17.90 -13.11 -9.10
C PHE A 145 17.89 -13.42 -7.60
N LEU A 146 18.99 -13.18 -6.89
CA LEU A 146 19.11 -13.44 -5.46
C LEU A 146 18.21 -12.51 -4.62
N SER A 147 18.07 -11.24 -5.01
CA SER A 147 17.14 -10.30 -4.37
C SER A 147 15.70 -10.83 -4.43
N LYS A 148 15.30 -11.42 -5.56
CA LYS A 148 13.98 -12.08 -5.69
C LYS A 148 13.85 -13.29 -4.78
N GLU A 149 14.91 -14.11 -4.64
CA GLU A 149 14.89 -15.25 -3.72
C GLU A 149 14.67 -14.79 -2.28
N LEU A 150 15.40 -13.75 -1.83
CA LEU A 150 15.28 -13.20 -0.49
C LEU A 150 13.87 -12.63 -0.23
N VAL A 151 13.32 -11.86 -1.17
CA VAL A 151 11.94 -11.34 -1.05
C VAL A 151 10.91 -12.47 -1.05
N ARG A 152 11.11 -13.53 -1.84
CA ARG A 152 10.23 -14.71 -1.84
C ARG A 152 10.23 -15.42 -0.48
N ILE A 153 11.41 -15.58 0.14
CA ILE A 153 11.54 -16.20 1.46
C ILE A 153 10.77 -15.37 2.50
N ILE A 154 10.99 -14.04 2.53
CA ILE A 154 10.33 -13.16 3.49
C ILE A 154 8.81 -13.17 3.29
N THR A 155 8.34 -13.00 2.05
CA THR A 155 6.91 -12.99 1.74
C THR A 155 6.24 -14.34 2.01
N GLY A 156 6.96 -15.46 1.83
CA GLY A 156 6.48 -16.80 2.16
C GLY A 156 6.20 -17.02 3.66
N LYS A 157 6.77 -16.19 4.54
CA LYS A 157 6.50 -16.21 5.99
C LYS A 157 5.26 -15.41 6.39
N ILE A 158 4.64 -14.69 5.44
CA ILE A 158 3.46 -13.86 5.68
C ILE A 158 2.22 -14.66 5.28
N ALA A 159 1.43 -15.02 6.29
CA ALA A 159 0.34 -15.98 6.19
C ALA A 159 -0.84 -15.54 5.30
N GLN A 160 -1.01 -14.24 5.07
CA GLN A 160 -2.18 -13.68 4.37
C GLN A 160 -1.77 -12.80 3.20
N ASP A 161 -2.62 -12.80 2.19
CA ASP A 161 -2.66 -11.75 1.17
C ASP A 161 -4.00 -11.02 1.37
N SER A 162 -3.94 -9.79 1.84
CA SER A 162 -5.09 -9.05 2.38
C SER A 162 -5.22 -7.65 1.77
N ILE A 163 -4.45 -7.35 0.73
CA ILE A 163 -4.49 -6.04 0.07
C ILE A 163 -5.67 -6.04 -0.91
N GLU A 164 -6.76 -5.40 -0.50
CA GLU A 164 -7.95 -5.24 -1.33
C GLU A 164 -7.89 -3.94 -2.14
N ILE A 165 -8.09 -4.07 -3.46
CA ILE A 165 -8.21 -2.93 -4.37
C ILE A 165 -9.70 -2.60 -4.57
N PRO A 166 -10.11 -1.31 -4.55
CA PRO A 166 -11.51 -0.95 -4.80
C PRO A 166 -12.03 -1.49 -6.14
N MET A 167 -13.29 -1.98 -6.15
CA MET A 167 -13.92 -2.57 -7.34
C MET A 167 -13.81 -1.68 -8.60
N LEU A 168 -13.84 -0.35 -8.42
CA LEU A 168 -13.64 0.61 -9.51
C LEU A 168 -12.39 0.30 -10.34
N PHE A 169 -11.26 0.00 -9.69
CA PHE A 169 -9.98 -0.25 -10.37
C PHE A 169 -9.79 -1.72 -10.79
N GLN A 170 -10.74 -2.59 -10.42
CA GLN A 170 -10.76 -4.00 -10.85
C GLN A 170 -11.51 -4.20 -12.18
N LYS A 171 -12.08 -3.15 -12.76
CA LYS A 171 -12.74 -3.20 -14.07
C LYS A 171 -11.76 -3.55 -15.19
N ASP A 172 -12.24 -4.22 -16.23
CA ASP A 172 -11.40 -4.72 -17.33
C ASP A 172 -10.71 -3.61 -18.11
N ILE A 173 -11.38 -2.46 -18.30
CA ILE A 173 -10.82 -1.29 -18.98
C ILE A 173 -9.53 -0.77 -18.33
N PHE A 174 -9.35 -1.00 -17.03
CA PHE A 174 -8.20 -0.54 -16.27
C PHE A 174 -7.10 -1.60 -16.16
N GLN A 175 -7.33 -2.83 -16.62
CA GLN A 175 -6.35 -3.92 -16.55
C GLN A 175 -4.95 -3.52 -17.05
N PRO A 176 -4.80 -2.81 -18.20
CA PRO A 176 -3.49 -2.42 -18.70
C PRO A 176 -2.74 -1.42 -17.82
N TYR A 177 -3.49 -0.68 -16.98
CA TYR A 177 -2.97 0.43 -16.17
C TYR A 177 -2.91 0.09 -14.68
N ARG A 178 -3.37 -1.07 -14.22
CA ARG A 178 -3.38 -1.42 -12.77
C ARG A 178 -2.00 -1.32 -12.14
N GLY A 179 -0.96 -1.57 -12.94
CA GLY A 179 0.43 -1.36 -12.59
C GLY A 179 0.79 0.09 -12.29
N GLU A 180 -0.09 1.07 -12.45
CA GLU A 180 0.14 2.49 -12.14
C GLU A 180 -0.67 2.97 -10.92
N LEU A 181 -1.56 2.13 -10.39
CA LEU A 181 -2.42 2.48 -9.25
C LEU A 181 -1.56 2.89 -8.04
N LYS A 182 -1.95 4.01 -7.41
CA LYS A 182 -1.35 4.52 -6.18
C LYS A 182 -2.39 4.68 -5.08
N LEU A 183 -1.93 4.61 -3.84
CA LEU A 183 -2.73 4.91 -2.65
C LEU A 183 -2.00 5.91 -1.75
N PHE A 184 -2.72 6.97 -1.39
CA PHE A 184 -2.27 8.03 -0.48
C PHE A 184 -3.10 8.05 0.81
N HIS A 185 -2.46 8.33 1.94
CA HIS A 185 -3.11 8.52 3.26
C HIS A 185 -2.99 9.94 3.81
N GLY A 186 -2.48 10.87 3.00
CA GLY A 186 -2.34 12.27 3.36
C GLY A 186 -1.52 13.03 2.32
N LYS A 187 -1.15 14.25 2.68
CA LYS A 187 -0.46 15.19 1.78
C LYS A 187 0.96 14.74 1.45
N LEU A 188 1.67 14.10 2.37
CA LEU A 188 3.05 13.66 2.11
C LEU A 188 3.06 12.54 1.06
N GLY A 189 2.10 11.63 1.10
CA GLY A 189 1.88 10.62 0.07
C GLY A 189 1.66 11.25 -1.31
N VAL A 190 0.82 12.30 -1.41
CA VAL A 190 0.60 13.02 -2.67
C VAL A 190 1.87 13.74 -3.14
N GLN A 191 2.56 14.45 -2.25
CA GLN A 191 3.79 15.17 -2.58
C GLN A 191 4.90 14.25 -3.09
N ASN A 192 5.00 13.02 -2.56
CA ASN A 192 6.00 12.04 -2.98
C ASN A 192 5.57 11.23 -4.20
N GLY A 193 4.28 10.89 -4.31
CA GLY A 193 3.80 9.94 -5.32
C GLY A 193 3.11 10.57 -6.53
N PHE A 194 2.51 11.76 -6.39
CA PHE A 194 1.81 12.45 -7.46
C PHE A 194 1.81 13.98 -7.28
N PRO A 195 2.99 14.63 -7.44
CA PRO A 195 3.19 16.03 -7.07
C PRO A 195 2.25 17.01 -7.77
N ALA A 196 1.76 16.66 -8.97
CA ALA A 196 0.84 17.47 -9.77
C ALA A 196 -0.45 17.85 -9.03
N TRP A 197 -0.86 17.09 -8.01
CA TRP A 197 -2.03 17.38 -7.19
C TRP A 197 -1.70 17.89 -5.77
N SER A 198 -0.44 18.18 -5.45
CA SER A 198 -0.04 18.63 -4.10
C SER A 198 -0.82 19.87 -3.67
N ASP A 199 -0.83 20.93 -4.48
CA ASP A 199 -1.54 22.19 -4.18
C ASP A 199 -3.04 21.98 -3.95
N GLN A 200 -3.63 21.02 -4.65
CA GLN A 200 -5.06 20.71 -4.54
C GLN A 200 -5.38 20.03 -3.19
N PHE A 201 -4.43 19.31 -2.60
CA PHE A 201 -4.64 18.51 -1.39
C PHE A 201 -3.95 19.06 -0.12
N ASP A 202 -3.04 20.02 -0.23
CA ASP A 202 -2.27 20.59 0.89
C ASP A 202 -3.13 21.15 2.04
N ARG A 203 -4.39 21.50 1.75
CA ARG A 203 -5.36 22.04 2.72
C ARG A 203 -6.08 20.97 3.55
N TYR A 204 -6.04 19.71 3.15
CA TYR A 204 -6.75 18.64 3.87
C TYR A 204 -5.79 17.91 4.79
N GLY A 205 -6.15 17.82 6.07
CA GLY A 205 -5.30 17.20 7.09
C GLY A 205 -5.16 15.70 6.92
N ASN A 206 -6.28 15.00 6.65
CA ASN A 206 -6.34 13.55 6.50
C ASN A 206 -7.31 13.17 5.38
N PHE A 207 -6.91 12.25 4.52
CA PHE A 207 -7.75 11.61 3.51
C PHE A 207 -7.11 10.30 3.07
N SER A 208 -7.87 9.41 2.45
CA SER A 208 -7.31 8.31 1.67
C SER A 208 -7.71 8.44 0.21
N MET A 209 -6.74 8.34 -0.70
CA MET A 209 -6.98 8.48 -2.13
C MET A 209 -6.32 7.34 -2.89
N TYR A 210 -7.13 6.52 -3.55
CA TYR A 210 -6.63 5.71 -4.66
C TYR A 210 -6.62 6.58 -5.92
N ILE A 211 -5.53 6.59 -6.67
CA ILE A 211 -5.46 7.25 -7.97
C ILE A 211 -4.87 6.28 -9.01
N LEU A 212 -5.50 6.25 -10.18
CA LEU A 212 -5.03 5.55 -11.36
C LEU A 212 -4.66 6.58 -12.43
N PRO A 213 -3.36 6.90 -12.58
CA PRO A 213 -2.90 7.73 -13.66
C PRO A 213 -2.78 6.93 -14.95
N ILE A 214 -3.36 7.46 -16.03
CA ILE A 214 -3.29 6.89 -17.39
C ILE A 214 -2.70 7.95 -18.30
N GLU A 215 -1.43 7.82 -18.63
CA GLU A 215 -0.69 8.80 -19.44
C GLU A 215 -0.25 8.16 -20.77
N THR A 216 -0.47 8.88 -21.85
CA THR A 216 -0.07 8.47 -23.21
C THR A 216 0.52 9.67 -23.96
N SER A 217 0.97 9.45 -25.19
CA SER A 217 1.44 10.54 -26.06
C SER A 217 0.33 11.52 -26.46
N SER A 218 -0.95 11.13 -26.39
CA SER A 218 -2.09 11.98 -26.75
C SER A 218 -2.67 12.77 -25.57
N GLY A 219 -2.26 12.48 -24.33
CA GLY A 219 -2.79 13.14 -23.14
C GLY A 219 -2.78 12.27 -21.90
N TYR A 220 -3.61 12.62 -20.92
CA TYR A 220 -3.75 11.90 -19.66
C TYR A 220 -5.21 11.77 -19.23
N ALA A 221 -5.47 10.76 -18.41
CA ALA A 221 -6.67 10.61 -17.59
C ALA A 221 -6.29 10.18 -16.17
N TYR A 222 -6.77 10.90 -15.18
CA TYR A 222 -6.56 10.62 -13.77
C TYR A 222 -7.90 10.24 -13.16
N ILE A 223 -8.02 8.98 -12.71
CA ILE A 223 -9.22 8.46 -12.05
C ILE A 223 -8.88 8.30 -10.57
N ALA A 224 -9.58 8.98 -9.68
CA ALA A 224 -9.34 8.92 -8.25
C ALA A 224 -10.60 8.51 -7.48
N LYS A 225 -10.43 7.63 -6.48
CA LYS A 225 -11.43 7.38 -5.44
C LYS A 225 -10.91 7.97 -4.14
N ILE A 226 -11.61 8.97 -3.62
CA ILE A 226 -11.15 9.81 -2.51
C ILE A 226 -12.14 9.70 -1.36
N LYS A 227 -11.63 9.34 -0.18
CA LYS A 227 -12.34 9.39 1.09
C LYS A 227 -11.70 10.44 1.98
N PHE A 228 -12.47 11.45 2.34
CA PHE A 228 -12.04 12.55 3.22
C PHE A 228 -12.24 12.19 4.68
N SER A 229 -11.63 12.98 5.58
CA SER A 229 -11.87 12.84 7.01
C SER A 229 -13.28 13.29 7.45
N SER A 230 -13.94 14.11 6.63
CA SER A 230 -15.26 14.65 6.91
C SER A 230 -16.01 15.04 5.64
N ALA A 231 -17.35 15.08 5.73
CA ALA A 231 -18.21 15.61 4.68
C ALA A 231 -17.94 17.10 4.40
N VAL A 232 -17.41 17.85 5.38
CA VAL A 232 -17.05 19.27 5.23
C VAL A 232 -15.84 19.41 4.30
N ASP A 233 -14.79 18.61 4.50
CA ASP A 233 -13.60 18.61 3.63
C ASP A 233 -13.96 18.19 2.21
N MET A 234 -14.77 17.13 2.07
CA MET A 234 -15.27 16.67 0.77
C MET A 234 -16.02 17.79 0.04
N LYS A 235 -16.88 18.53 0.76
CA LYS A 235 -17.61 19.67 0.19
C LYS A 235 -16.69 20.82 -0.23
N ASP A 236 -15.69 21.16 0.59
CA ASP A 236 -14.69 22.18 0.22
C ASP A 236 -13.95 21.75 -1.06
N PHE A 237 -13.53 20.47 -1.15
CA PHE A 237 -12.91 19.92 -2.34
C PHE A 237 -13.82 20.04 -3.57
N HIS A 238 -15.08 19.65 -3.45
CA HIS A 238 -16.07 19.76 -4.53
C HIS A 238 -16.18 21.22 -5.04
N GLU A 239 -16.28 22.20 -4.14
CA GLU A 239 -16.35 23.61 -4.52
C GLU A 239 -15.06 24.11 -5.18
N LYS A 240 -13.89 23.76 -4.64
CA LYS A 240 -12.58 24.19 -5.15
C LYS A 240 -12.18 23.51 -6.46
N ALA A 241 -12.63 22.28 -6.69
CA ALA A 241 -12.41 21.56 -7.93
C ALA A 241 -13.25 22.10 -9.10
N GLY A 242 -14.13 23.09 -8.85
CA GLY A 242 -14.90 23.78 -9.88
C GLY A 242 -16.35 23.31 -10.00
N PHE A 243 -16.84 22.47 -9.08
CA PHE A 243 -18.21 21.94 -9.11
C PHE A 243 -19.20 22.77 -8.28
N LYS A 244 -18.82 23.98 -7.86
CA LYS A 244 -19.71 24.85 -7.10
C LYS A 244 -21.03 25.06 -7.85
N ASN A 245 -22.15 24.77 -7.16
CA ASN A 245 -23.52 24.83 -7.69
C ASN A 245 -23.86 23.83 -8.80
N LEU A 246 -23.05 22.79 -9.01
CA LEU A 246 -23.40 21.67 -9.88
C LEU A 246 -24.05 20.55 -9.04
N PRO A 247 -25.13 19.91 -9.54
CA PRO A 247 -25.64 18.63 -9.03
C PRO A 247 -24.54 17.59 -8.75
N GLU A 248 -24.77 16.69 -7.78
CA GLU A 248 -23.81 15.72 -7.20
C GLU A 248 -23.19 14.67 -8.16
N ALA A 249 -23.48 14.74 -9.47
CA ALA A 249 -22.87 13.90 -10.50
C ALA A 249 -22.81 14.68 -11.82
N LEU A 250 -21.73 15.44 -12.05
CA LEU A 250 -21.66 16.29 -13.24
C LEU A 250 -20.26 16.40 -13.82
N LEU A 251 -20.23 16.37 -15.14
CA LEU A 251 -19.12 16.78 -15.99
C LEU A 251 -18.97 18.31 -15.90
N SER A 252 -17.76 18.79 -15.67
CA SER A 252 -17.39 20.19 -15.84
C SER A 252 -16.18 20.27 -16.78
N VAL A 253 -16.15 21.30 -17.64
CA VAL A 253 -14.99 21.56 -18.50
C VAL A 253 -14.38 22.87 -18.03
N SER A 254 -13.12 22.84 -17.60
CA SER A 254 -12.41 24.07 -17.22
C SER A 254 -11.94 24.84 -18.45
N LYS A 255 -11.71 26.15 -18.28
CA LYS A 255 -11.38 27.09 -19.35
C LYS A 255 -10.12 26.74 -20.16
N ASN A 256 -9.27 25.87 -19.63
CA ASN A 256 -8.03 25.39 -20.27
C ASN A 256 -8.22 24.08 -21.07
N GLY A 257 -9.45 23.61 -21.26
CA GLY A 257 -9.73 22.39 -22.01
C GLY A 257 -9.54 21.09 -21.21
N ILE A 258 -9.30 21.18 -19.90
CA ILE A 258 -9.31 20.02 -19.01
C ILE A 258 -10.77 19.67 -18.69
N LEU A 259 -11.14 18.43 -18.94
CA LEU A 259 -12.43 17.88 -18.54
C LEU A 259 -12.29 17.28 -17.13
N LYS A 260 -13.24 17.62 -16.27
CA LYS A 260 -13.33 17.12 -14.90
C LYS A 260 -14.69 16.49 -14.69
N ALA A 261 -14.74 15.38 -13.96
CA ALA A 261 -16.00 14.78 -13.55
C ALA A 261 -15.91 14.36 -12.09
N MET A 262 -17.06 14.34 -11.42
CA MET A 262 -17.14 13.93 -10.04
C MET A 262 -18.46 13.21 -9.81
N ARG A 263 -18.41 12.16 -8.98
CA ARG A 263 -19.58 11.45 -8.48
C ARG A 263 -19.41 11.16 -7.01
N LYS A 264 -20.37 11.57 -6.20
CA LYS A 264 -20.42 11.20 -4.79
C LYS A 264 -20.75 9.71 -4.63
N THR A 265 -19.98 9.00 -3.80
CA THR A 265 -20.19 7.56 -3.50
C THR A 265 -20.50 7.30 -2.03
N GLY A 266 -20.35 8.31 -1.16
CA GLY A 266 -20.71 8.29 0.26
C GLY A 266 -20.81 9.70 0.83
N ASP A 267 -20.99 9.82 2.15
CA ASP A 267 -21.11 11.14 2.81
C ASP A 267 -19.79 11.93 2.81
N ASP A 268 -18.67 11.22 2.85
CA ASP A 268 -17.28 11.72 2.86
C ASP A 268 -16.45 11.12 1.71
N GLU A 269 -17.09 10.47 0.74
CA GLU A 269 -16.43 9.72 -0.32
C GLU A 269 -16.95 10.12 -1.71
N LEU A 270 -16.03 10.26 -2.66
CA LEU A 270 -16.33 10.55 -4.04
C LEU A 270 -15.35 9.86 -4.99
N VAL A 271 -15.77 9.74 -6.25
CA VAL A 271 -14.91 9.46 -7.39
C VAL A 271 -14.69 10.77 -8.14
N TYR A 272 -13.43 11.07 -8.44
CA TYR A 272 -13.00 12.26 -9.16
C TYR A 272 -12.24 11.85 -10.42
N PHE A 273 -12.47 12.58 -11.51
CA PHE A 273 -11.82 12.35 -12.79
C PHE A 273 -11.33 13.65 -13.37
N GLU A 274 -10.13 13.62 -13.94
CA GLU A 274 -9.51 14.76 -14.61
C GLU A 274 -8.78 14.27 -15.86
N THR A 275 -9.00 14.91 -17.00
CA THR A 275 -8.38 14.52 -18.27
C THR A 275 -8.23 15.69 -19.22
N ASN A 276 -7.20 15.63 -20.07
CA ASN A 276 -7.11 16.48 -21.26
C ASN A 276 -7.33 15.68 -22.56
N TYR A 277 -7.77 14.42 -22.47
CA TYR A 277 -8.12 13.65 -23.66
C TYR A 277 -9.30 14.27 -24.41
N PRO A 278 -9.36 14.12 -25.75
CA PRO A 278 -10.54 14.45 -26.52
C PRO A 278 -11.78 13.73 -25.98
N SER A 279 -12.97 14.35 -26.07
CA SER A 279 -14.21 13.85 -25.45
C SER A 279 -14.56 12.40 -25.82
N ALA A 280 -14.21 11.95 -27.03
CA ALA A 280 -14.45 10.57 -27.47
C ALA A 280 -13.61 9.53 -26.70
N GLU A 281 -12.38 9.89 -26.35
CA GLU A 281 -11.48 9.03 -25.57
C GLU A 281 -11.79 9.14 -24.08
N ALA A 282 -12.01 10.36 -23.57
CA ALA A 282 -12.48 10.59 -22.20
C ALA A 282 -13.78 9.82 -21.89
N GLY A 283 -14.70 9.76 -22.85
CA GLY A 283 -15.99 9.07 -22.72
C GLY A 283 -15.88 7.56 -22.44
N LYS A 284 -14.73 6.92 -22.72
CA LYS A 284 -14.49 5.51 -22.37
C LYS A 284 -14.33 5.34 -20.86
N PHE A 285 -13.59 6.23 -20.21
CA PHE A 285 -13.32 6.18 -18.78
C PHE A 285 -14.45 6.80 -17.96
N LEU A 286 -15.10 7.84 -18.46
CA LEU A 286 -16.22 8.51 -17.79
C LEU A 286 -17.38 7.56 -17.48
N LYS A 287 -17.74 6.67 -18.42
CA LYS A 287 -18.78 5.66 -18.23
C LYS A 287 -18.50 4.70 -17.07
N GLU A 288 -17.23 4.58 -16.67
CA GLU A 288 -16.83 3.67 -15.60
C GLU A 288 -16.87 4.30 -14.22
N ILE A 289 -16.95 5.63 -14.14
CA ILE A 289 -17.10 6.36 -12.88
C ILE A 289 -18.54 6.80 -12.62
N ASP A 290 -19.40 6.78 -13.66
CA ASP A 290 -20.85 7.05 -13.61
C ASP A 290 -21.67 5.99 -12.87
#